data_AF-A0A345K5A0-F1
#
_entry.id   AF-A0A345K5A0-F1
#
_cell.length_a   1.000
_cell.length_b   1.000
_cell.length_c   1.000
_cell.angle_alpha   90.00
_cell.angle_beta   90.00
_cell.angle_gamma   90.00
#
_symmetry.space_group_name_H-M   'P 1'
#
loop_
_entity.id
_entity.type
_entity.pdbx_description
1 polymer ?
#
loop_
_entity_poly.entity_id
_entity_poly.type
_entity_poly.pdbx_seq_one_letter_code
_entity_poly.pdbx_strand_id
1 'polypeptide(L)' 'FQFKGYCYFTNGTQRVRGVTRHVYNLEEYARFDSDVGEYQAVTELGRPSAAYWNSQPGVLERTRAEIDTVCRHN' A
#
# COMPACT_ATOMS: atom_id res chain seq x y z
N PHE A 1 -14.50 6.76 5.79
CA PHE A 1 -13.10 6.48 5.40
C PHE A 1 -12.79 5.03 5.74
N GLN A 2 -12.11 4.29 4.85
CA GLN A 2 -11.67 2.91 5.08
C GLN A 2 -10.20 2.77 4.70
N PHE A 3 -9.46 2.05 5.53
CA PHE A 3 -8.11 1.58 5.24
C PHE A 3 -8.15 0.06 5.07
N LYS A 4 -7.57 -0.47 3.99
CA LYS A 4 -7.55 -1.91 3.72
C LYS A 4 -6.13 -2.35 3.38
N GLY A 5 -5.54 -3.18 4.25
CA GLY A 5 -4.27 -3.87 4.00
C GLY A 5 -4.54 -5.28 3.49
N TYR A 6 -4.19 -5.55 2.24
CA TYR A 6 -4.34 -6.84 1.59
C TYR A 6 -2.99 -7.52 1.41
N CYS A 7 -2.96 -8.83 1.58
CA CYS A 7 -1.83 -9.69 1.26
C CYS A 7 -2.29 -10.74 0.23
N TYR A 8 -1.61 -10.79 -0.91
CA TYR A 8 -1.88 -11.77 -1.96
C TYR A 8 -0.73 -12.76 -2.05
N PHE A 9 -1.04 -14.05 -1.94
CA PHE A 9 -0.09 -15.15 -1.92
C PHE A 9 -0.19 -15.97 -3.20
N THR A 10 0.93 -16.28 -3.83
CA THR A 10 0.99 -17.15 -5.02
C THR A 10 2.01 -18.24 -4.78
N ASN A 11 1.60 -19.50 -5.00
CA ASN A 11 2.40 -20.70 -4.72
C ASN A 11 2.94 -20.71 -3.29
N GLY A 12 2.03 -20.64 -2.31
CA GLY A 12 2.39 -20.46 -0.91
C GLY A 12 2.97 -19.06 -0.68
N THR A 13 4.15 -18.98 -0.06
CA THR A 13 4.86 -17.72 0.21
C THR A 13 5.94 -17.39 -0.82
N GLN A 14 6.03 -18.15 -1.93
CA GLN A 14 7.03 -17.93 -2.96
C GLN A 14 6.94 -16.53 -3.58
N ARG A 15 5.72 -16.05 -3.83
CA ARG A 15 5.45 -14.65 -4.17
C ARG A 15 4.37 -14.10 -3.26
N VAL A 16 4.69 -13.01 -2.58
CA VAL A 16 3.78 -12.28 -1.70
C VAL A 16 3.71 -10.84 -2.16
N ARG A 17 2.50 -10.33 -2.36
CA ARG A 17 2.23 -8.94 -2.75
C ARG A 17 1.39 -8.26 -1.68
N GLY A 18 1.91 -7.18 -1.12
CA GLY A 18 1.20 -6.32 -0.17
C GLY A 18 0.53 -5.16 -0.90
N VAL A 19 -0.76 -4.93 -0.65
CA VAL A 19 -1.50 -3.80 -1.21
C VAL A 19 -2.26 -3.08 -0.11
N THR A 20 -1.93 -1.81 0.09
CA THR A 20 -2.62 -0.94 1.04
C THR A 20 -3.50 0.04 0.28
N ARG A 21 -4.80 0.06 0.56
CA ARG A 21 -5.80 0.91 -0.11
C ARG A 21 -6.42 1.91 0.86
N HIS A 22 -6.47 3.16 0.44
CA HIS A 22 -7.14 4.24 1.14
C HIS A 22 -8.43 4.60 0.38
N VAL A 23 -9.57 4.45 1.05
CA VAL A 23 -10.89 4.54 0.43
C VAL A 23 -11.75 5.58 1.13
N TYR A 24 -12.34 6.49 0.36
CA TYR A 24 -13.26 7.51 0.83
C TYR A 24 -14.56 7.40 0.04
N ASN A 25 -15.72 7.34 0.73
CA ASN A 25 -17.03 7.16 0.09
C ASN A 25 -17.09 6.00 -0.94
N LEU A 26 -16.52 4.85 -0.58
CA LEU A 26 -16.39 3.65 -1.44
C LEU A 26 -15.45 3.81 -2.65
N GLU A 27 -14.88 4.99 -2.87
CA GLU A 27 -13.91 5.26 -3.92
C GLU A 27 -12.48 5.16 -3.37
N GLU A 28 -11.66 4.33 -3.99
CA GLU A 28 -10.24 4.24 -3.66
C GLU A 28 -9.52 5.46 -4.22
N TYR A 29 -8.89 6.25 -3.35
CA TYR A 29 -8.25 7.50 -3.77
C TYR A 29 -6.72 7.39 -3.79
N ALA A 30 -6.12 6.53 -2.97
CA ALA A 30 -4.68 6.29 -2.97
C ALA A 30 -4.34 4.83 -2.60
N ARG A 31 -3.25 4.33 -3.17
CA ARG A 31 -2.80 2.94 -3.02
C ARG A 31 -1.30 2.87 -2.81
N PHE A 32 -0.83 2.00 -1.92
CA PHE A 32 0.54 1.47 -2.00
C PHE A 32 0.47 0.04 -2.54
N ASP A 33 1.35 -0.29 -3.47
CA ASP A 33 1.50 -1.63 -4.02
C ASP A 33 2.95 -2.06 -3.89
N SER A 34 3.21 -3.21 -3.28
CA SER A 34 4.57 -3.70 -3.09
C SER A 34 5.35 -3.89 -4.39
N ASP A 35 4.66 -4.24 -5.48
CA ASP A 35 5.29 -4.44 -6.78
C ASP A 35 5.73 -3.11 -7.41
N VAL A 36 5.13 -1.99 -6.97
CA VAL A 36 5.48 -0.61 -7.39
C VAL A 36 6.48 0.01 -6.41
N GLY A 37 6.27 -0.21 -5.11
CA GLY A 37 7.13 0.27 -4.04
C GLY A 37 6.91 1.72 -3.62
N GLU A 38 5.81 2.36 -4.04
CA GLU A 38 5.41 3.72 -3.62
C GLU A 38 3.89 3.92 -3.62
N TYR A 39 3.45 5.01 -2.99
CA TYR A 39 2.04 5.40 -3.01
C TYR A 39 1.68 6.02 -4.36
N GLN A 40 0.64 5.50 -5.00
CA GLN A 40 0.04 6.03 -6.20
C GLN A 40 -1.33 6.63 -5.89
N ALA A 41 -1.59 7.81 -6.45
CA ALA A 41 -2.93 8.38 -6.47
C ALA A 41 -3.78 7.58 -7.47
N VAL A 42 -4.90 7.03 -7.01
CA VAL A 42 -5.88 6.33 -7.85
C VAL A 42 -6.86 7.32 -8.46
N THR A 43 -7.13 8.41 -7.75
CA THR A 43 -7.96 9.53 -8.21
C THR A 43 -7.23 10.85 -7.98
N GLU A 44 -7.72 11.93 -8.60
CA GLU A 44 -7.16 13.28 -8.43
C GLU A 44 -7.10 13.71 -6.95
N LEU A 45 -8.11 13.31 -6.16
CA LEU A 45 -8.18 13.59 -4.72
C LEU A 45 -6.98 13.02 -3.96
N GLY A 46 -6.41 11.90 -4.42
CA GLY A 46 -5.30 11.24 -3.75
C GLY A 46 -3.91 11.77 -4.08
N ARG A 47 -3.76 12.62 -5.10
CA ARG A 47 -2.47 13.23 -5.45
C ARG A 47 -1.76 13.88 -4.26
N PRO A 48 -2.39 14.77 -3.45
CA PRO A 48 -1.71 15.37 -2.31
C PRO A 48 -1.28 14.33 -1.27
N SER A 49 -2.12 13.33 -0.98
CA SER A 49 -1.78 12.29 -0.02
C SER A 49 -0.63 11.41 -0.49
N ALA A 50 -0.68 10.92 -1.73
CA ALA A 50 0.37 10.10 -2.31
C ALA A 50 1.71 10.85 -2.35
N ALA A 51 1.72 12.11 -2.80
CA ALA A 51 2.91 12.95 -2.80
C ALA A 51 3.49 13.14 -1.39
N TYR A 52 2.63 13.45 -0.41
CA TYR A 52 3.06 13.66 0.98
C TYR A 52 3.64 12.40 1.64
N TRP A 53 3.05 11.23 1.39
CA TRP A 53 3.58 9.97 1.93
C TRP A 53 4.87 9.56 1.23
N ASN A 54 4.97 9.75 -0.09
CA ASN A 54 6.21 9.47 -0.82
C ASN A 54 7.35 10.41 -0.45
N SER A 55 7.05 11.66 -0.04
CA SER A 55 8.07 12.59 0.45
C SER A 55 8.59 12.28 1.86
N GLN A 56 8.05 11.27 2.54
CA GLN A 56 8.46 10.86 3.88
C GLN A 56 9.17 9.50 3.85
N PRO A 57 10.51 9.47 3.84
CA PRO A 57 11.28 8.24 3.71
C PRO A 57 10.90 7.18 4.74
N GLY A 58 10.72 7.56 6.02
CA GLY A 58 10.37 6.62 7.08
C GLY A 58 8.98 5.99 6.93
N VAL A 59 8.01 6.72 6.35
CA VAL A 59 6.69 6.15 6.04
C VAL A 59 6.81 5.13 4.92
N LEU A 60 7.49 5.50 3.84
CA LEU A 60 7.64 4.69 2.65
C LEU A 60 8.44 3.40 2.92
N GLU A 61 9.55 3.49 3.67
CA GLU A 61 10.35 2.35 4.09
C GLU A 61 9.57 1.39 4.99
N ARG A 62 8.82 1.92 5.96
CA ARG A 62 7.98 1.09 6.82
C ARG A 62 6.94 0.33 6.02
N THR A 63 6.25 0.99 5.09
CA THR A 63 5.22 0.35 4.26
C THR A 63 5.81 -0.70 3.32
N ARG A 64 7.03 -0.50 2.80
CA ARG A 64 7.75 -1.54 2.05
C ARG A 64 8.04 -2.78 2.92
N ALA A 65 8.40 -2.57 4.18
CA ALA A 65 8.69 -3.65 5.13
C ALA A 65 7.43 -4.41 5.62
N GLU A 66 6.22 -3.88 5.39
CA GLU A 66 4.97 -4.54 5.79
C GLU A 66 4.75 -5.88 5.05
N ILE A 67 5.36 -6.09 3.88
CA ILE A 67 5.28 -7.37 3.17
C ILE A 67 5.90 -8.49 4.03
N ASP A 68 7.07 -8.23 4.61
CA ASP A 68 7.78 -9.21 5.45
C ASP A 68 7.19 -9.28 6.86
N THR A 69 6.95 -8.12 7.46
CA THR A 69 6.56 -8.03 8.87
C THR A 69 5.08 -8.32 9.13
N VAL A 70 4.23 -8.13 8.12
CA VAL A 70 2.78 -8.39 8.20
C VAL A 70 2.40 -9.55 7.30
N CYS A 71 2.64 -9.48 5.99
CA CYS A 71 2.09 -10.50 5.08
C CYS A 71 2.78 -11.86 5.21
N ARG A 72 4.12 -11.93 5.29
CA ARG A 72 4.83 -13.22 5.42
C ARG A 72 4.82 -13.78 6.84
N HIS A 73 4.59 -12.93 7.83
CA HIS A 73 4.61 -13.32 9.23
C HIS A 73 3.29 -13.92 9.71
N ASN A 74 2.16 -13.57 9.08
CA ASN A 74 0.84 -14.13 9.34
C ASN A 74 0.50 -15.28 8.39
#